data_AF-A0A9Q3E2Z2-F1
#
_entry.id   AF-A0A9Q3E2Z2-F1
#
_cell.length_a   1.000
_cell.length_b   1.000
_cell.length_c   1.000
_cell.angle_alpha   90.00
_cell.angle_beta   90.00
_cell.angle_gamma   90.00
#
_symmetry.space_group_name_H-M   'P 1'
#
loop_
_entity.id
_entity.type
_entity.pdbx_description
1 polymer ?
#
loop_
_entity_poly.entity_id
_entity_poly.type
_entity_poly.pdbx_seq_one_letter_code
_entity_poly.pdbx_strand_id
1 'polypeptide(L)'
;MRQDHGKHDWSWWKSEVIIKWAKNSWRFKIENSFESAIFRSEKYKTLTWFFKQKDRLSALHPDISDTMINMKILRKCGGELEHDIKCRCVEPCSTEDYTDSIEDVITRTRIGKTWTKIPMESKMVPKISKEDRRPEKPVLKCHKCGSTSHLANTITKKTKIN
;
A
#
# COMPACT_ATOMS: atom_id res chain seq x y z
N MET A 1 29.85 36.42 -6.16
CA MET A 1 29.65 35.76 -4.85
C MET A 1 30.96 35.73 -4.07
N ARG A 2 31.91 34.82 -4.33
CA ARG A 2 33.14 34.71 -3.52
C ARG A 2 34.09 35.92 -3.60
N GLN A 3 34.09 36.64 -4.73
CA GLN A 3 34.84 37.89 -4.87
C GLN A 3 34.14 39.11 -4.23
N ASP A 4 32.82 39.06 -4.05
CA ASP A 4 32.02 40.19 -3.54
C ASP A 4 31.85 40.18 -2.01
N HIS A 5 31.84 38.99 -1.39
CA HIS A 5 31.59 38.82 0.05
C HIS A 5 32.86 38.46 0.86
N GLY A 6 34.04 38.33 0.23
CA GLY A 6 35.28 38.01 0.95
C GLY A 6 35.35 36.59 1.54
N LYS A 7 36.21 36.38 2.54
CA LYS A 7 36.38 35.08 3.22
C LYS A 7 35.37 34.93 4.35
N HIS A 8 34.41 34.05 4.15
CA HIS A 8 33.48 33.57 5.17
C HIS A 8 33.65 32.07 5.42
N ASP A 9 33.14 31.61 6.56
CA ASP A 9 33.10 30.20 6.89
C ASP A 9 32.07 29.44 6.02
N TRP A 10 32.14 28.12 6.04
CA TRP A 10 31.29 27.29 5.20
C TRP A 10 29.80 27.38 5.55
N SER A 11 29.46 27.56 6.82
CA SER A 11 28.06 27.64 7.25
C SER A 11 27.37 28.90 6.70
N TRP A 12 28.09 30.02 6.67
CA TRP A 12 27.62 31.25 6.06
C TRP A 12 27.45 31.08 4.54
N TRP A 13 28.45 30.52 3.84
CA TRP A 13 28.33 30.28 2.39
C TRP A 13 27.16 29.36 2.04
N LYS A 14 26.94 28.31 2.85
CA LYS A 14 25.81 27.41 2.69
C LYS A 14 24.49 28.16 2.83
N SER A 15 24.38 29.04 3.82
CA SER A 15 23.20 29.88 4.05
C SER A 15 22.95 30.83 2.90
N GLU A 16 23.98 31.48 2.38
CA GLU A 16 23.84 32.46 1.29
C GLU A 16 23.48 31.81 -0.05
N VAL A 17 24.02 30.61 -0.32
CA VAL A 17 23.62 29.79 -1.47
C VAL A 17 22.16 29.35 -1.33
N ILE A 18 21.73 28.95 -0.14
CA ILE A 18 20.33 28.62 0.14
C ILE A 18 19.44 29.86 -0.08
N ILE A 19 19.80 31.03 0.46
CA ILE A 19 19.00 32.26 0.29
C ILE A 19 18.86 32.63 -1.19
N LYS A 20 19.97 32.57 -1.94
CA LYS A 20 19.96 32.99 -3.34
C LYS A 20 19.27 31.99 -4.26
N TRP A 21 19.44 30.68 -4.01
CA TRP A 21 19.05 29.63 -4.96
C TRP A 21 17.96 28.67 -4.46
N ALA A 22 17.74 28.55 -3.15
CA ALA A 22 16.58 27.84 -2.60
C ALA A 22 15.33 28.75 -2.69
N LYS A 23 14.92 29.02 -3.92
CA LYS A 23 13.67 29.74 -4.23
C LYS A 23 12.49 29.04 -3.57
N ASN A 24 11.50 29.80 -3.09
CA ASN A 24 10.27 29.25 -2.50
C ASN A 24 9.60 28.17 -3.38
N SER A 25 9.75 28.27 -4.70
CA SER A 25 9.27 27.27 -5.65
C SER A 25 9.95 25.90 -5.51
N TRP A 26 11.24 25.84 -5.14
CA TRP A 26 11.93 24.57 -4.89
C TRP A 26 11.42 23.92 -3.61
N ARG A 27 11.30 24.69 -2.51
CA ARG A 27 10.73 24.20 -1.25
C ARG A 27 9.34 23.61 -1.47
N PHE A 28 8.48 24.35 -2.15
CA PHE A 28 7.14 23.90 -2.51
C PHE A 28 7.14 22.61 -3.35
N LYS A 29 8.06 22.48 -4.32
CA LYS A 29 8.21 21.24 -5.11
C LYS A 29 8.61 20.05 -4.26
N ILE A 30 9.56 20.21 -3.34
CA ILE A 30 10.02 19.14 -2.46
C ILE A 30 8.91 18.75 -1.47
N GLU A 31 8.25 19.73 -0.88
CA GLU A 31 7.12 19.52 0.04
C GLU A 31 5.99 18.77 -0.66
N ASN A 32 5.54 19.24 -1.82
CA ASN A 32 4.51 18.54 -2.61
C ASN A 32 4.95 17.13 -3.03
N SER A 33 6.24 16.93 -3.32
CA SER A 33 6.80 15.61 -3.66
C SER A 33 6.80 14.66 -2.46
N PHE A 34 6.95 15.17 -1.23
CA PHE A 34 6.82 14.39 0.00
C PHE A 34 5.34 14.15 0.32
N GLU A 35 4.49 15.17 0.19
CA GLU A 35 3.08 15.07 0.54
C GLU A 35 2.35 14.02 -0.32
N SER A 36 2.64 14.02 -1.62
CA SER A 36 2.12 13.04 -2.60
C SER A 36 2.77 11.66 -2.52
N ALA A 37 3.88 11.51 -1.78
CA ALA A 37 4.59 10.23 -1.67
C ALA A 37 3.91 9.31 -0.65
N ILE A 38 2.91 8.57 -1.10
CA ILE A 38 2.30 7.47 -0.35
C ILE A 38 3.13 6.21 -0.59
N PHE A 39 3.49 5.50 0.48
CA PHE A 39 4.23 4.25 0.39
C PHE A 39 3.35 3.13 -0.18
N ARG A 40 3.91 2.34 -1.09
CA ARG A 40 3.28 1.14 -1.67
C ARG A 40 4.35 0.08 -1.83
N SER A 41 4.23 -1.03 -1.11
CA SER A 41 5.24 -2.08 -1.06
C SER A 41 5.49 -2.76 -2.41
N GLU A 42 4.51 -2.73 -3.31
CA GLU A 42 4.63 -3.30 -4.66
C GLU A 42 5.45 -2.45 -5.61
N LYS A 43 5.43 -1.13 -5.41
CA LYS A 43 6.03 -0.17 -6.32
C LYS A 43 7.44 0.21 -5.89
N TYR A 44 7.72 0.17 -4.59
CA TYR A 44 8.93 0.73 -4.03
C TYR A 44 9.65 -0.25 -3.12
N LYS A 45 10.98 -0.24 -3.21
CA LYS A 45 11.84 -0.86 -2.20
C LYS A 45 11.83 -0.01 -0.93
N THR A 46 11.61 -0.64 0.22
CA THR A 46 11.47 -0.01 1.54
C THR A 46 12.59 0.98 1.82
N LEU A 47 13.84 0.50 1.88
CA LEU A 47 15.01 1.32 2.21
C LEU A 47 15.16 2.52 1.26
N THR A 48 15.13 2.27 -0.06
CA THR A 48 15.32 3.32 -1.06
C THR A 48 14.25 4.40 -0.95
N TRP A 49 12.99 4.01 -0.73
CA TRP A 49 11.91 4.97 -0.60
C TRP A 49 11.99 5.75 0.71
N PHE A 50 12.33 5.06 1.81
CA PHE A 50 12.45 5.64 3.14
C PHE A 50 13.55 6.70 3.17
N PHE A 51 14.78 6.36 2.74
CA PHE A 51 15.89 7.31 2.72
C PHE A 51 15.62 8.50 1.80
N LYS A 52 14.95 8.27 0.67
CA LYS A 52 14.52 9.38 -0.20
C LYS A 52 13.54 10.34 0.48
N GLN A 53 12.67 9.84 1.36
CA GLN A 53 11.79 10.71 2.15
C GLN A 53 12.55 11.39 3.29
N LYS A 54 13.49 10.69 3.94
CA LYS A 54 14.39 11.26 4.95
C LYS A 54 15.16 12.45 4.38
N ASP A 55 15.80 12.29 3.22
CA ASP A 55 16.54 13.36 2.54
C ASP A 55 15.66 14.58 2.24
N ARG A 56 14.42 14.36 1.77
CA ARG A 56 13.47 15.45 1.49
C ARG A 56 13.11 16.21 2.76
N LEU A 57 12.84 15.51 3.86
CA LEU A 57 12.48 16.12 5.13
C LEU A 57 13.68 16.83 5.77
N SER A 58 14.87 16.24 5.76
CA SER A 58 16.09 16.88 6.24
C SER A 58 16.46 18.12 5.43
N ALA A 59 16.15 18.15 4.14
CA ALA A 59 16.35 19.32 3.29
C ALA A 59 15.34 20.45 3.56
N LEU A 60 14.10 20.12 3.96
CA LEU A 60 13.06 21.10 4.31
C LEU A 60 13.18 21.60 5.74
N HIS A 61 13.56 20.72 6.66
CA HIS A 61 13.60 20.96 8.10
C HIS A 61 14.93 20.42 8.67
N PRO A 62 16.01 21.20 8.61
CA PRO A 62 17.32 20.74 9.10
C PRO A 62 17.36 20.57 10.63
N ASP A 63 16.48 21.26 11.37
CA ASP A 63 16.49 21.30 12.84
C ASP A 63 15.56 20.26 13.51
N ILE A 64 14.91 19.40 12.71
CA ILE A 64 13.98 18.41 13.22
C ILE A 64 14.72 17.13 13.64
N SER A 65 14.30 16.48 14.72
CA SER A 65 14.94 15.24 15.19
C SER A 65 14.69 14.07 14.24
N ASP A 66 15.66 13.15 14.15
CA ASP A 66 15.55 11.94 13.33
C ASP A 66 14.32 11.09 13.69
N THR A 67 13.97 10.98 14.98
CA THR A 67 12.76 10.30 15.43
C THR A 67 11.50 10.94 14.84
N MET A 68 11.43 12.27 14.82
CA MET A 68 10.29 12.99 14.26
C MET A 68 10.24 12.86 12.72
N ILE A 69 11.39 12.82 12.04
CA ILE A 69 11.47 12.49 10.61
C ILE A 69 10.88 11.11 10.36
N ASN A 70 11.34 10.09 11.09
CA ASN A 70 10.88 8.72 10.95
C ASN A 70 9.36 8.64 11.15
N MET A 71 8.83 9.30 12.19
CA MET A 71 7.39 9.36 12.46
C MET A 71 6.59 10.04 11.35
N LYS A 72 7.11 11.12 10.75
CA LYS A 72 6.49 11.75 9.57
C LYS A 72 6.47 10.81 8.36
N ILE A 73 7.53 10.04 8.14
CA ILE A 73 7.60 9.05 7.05
C ILE A 73 6.62 7.91 7.31
N LEU A 74 6.48 7.43 8.54
CA LEU A 74 5.52 6.37 8.88
C LEU A 74 4.07 6.76 8.59
N ARG A 75 3.69 8.02 8.82
CA ARG A 75 2.34 8.51 8.46
C ARG A 75 2.05 8.39 6.96
N LYS A 76 3.08 8.33 6.10
CA LYS A 76 2.94 8.10 4.66
C LYS A 76 2.77 6.63 4.27
N CYS A 77 2.99 5.70 5.21
CA CYS A 77 2.62 4.29 5.07
C CYS A 77 1.11 4.09 5.28
N GLY A 78 0.56 4.73 6.32
CA GLY A 78 -0.87 4.79 6.62
C GLY A 78 -1.50 3.45 7.00
N GLY A 79 -2.71 3.53 7.57
CA GLY A 79 -3.58 2.38 7.85
C GLY A 79 -2.95 1.30 8.72
N GLU A 80 -3.16 0.04 8.32
CA GLU A 80 -2.66 -1.14 9.04
C GLU A 80 -1.14 -1.18 9.10
N LEU A 81 -0.45 -0.77 8.02
CA LEU A 81 1.02 -0.78 7.98
C LEU A 81 1.62 0.16 9.03
N GLU A 82 1.10 1.37 9.15
CA GLU A 82 1.54 2.32 10.18
C GLU A 82 1.33 1.78 11.61
N HIS A 83 0.16 1.18 11.86
CA HIS A 83 -0.17 0.62 13.17
C HIS A 83 0.79 -0.53 13.53
N ASP A 84 0.97 -1.46 12.60
CA ASP A 84 1.83 -2.62 12.77
C ASP A 84 3.29 -2.26 13.04
N ILE A 85 3.82 -1.24 12.36
CA ILE A 85 5.18 -0.76 12.59
C ILE A 85 5.29 -0.12 13.97
N LYS A 86 4.33 0.72 14.36
CA LYS A 86 4.30 1.34 15.70
C LYS A 86 4.25 0.32 16.84
N CYS A 87 3.56 -0.80 16.64
CA CYS A 87 3.53 -1.88 17.64
C CYS A 87 4.88 -2.59 17.78
N ARG A 88 5.74 -2.55 16.76
CA ARG A 88 7.07 -3.19 16.77
C ARG A 88 8.18 -2.22 17.20
N CYS A 89 8.04 -0.94 16.90
CA CYS A 89 8.99 0.12 17.25
C CYS A 89 8.62 0.77 18.60
N VAL A 90 9.15 0.25 19.71
CA VAL A 90 9.03 0.90 21.02
C VAL A 90 10.05 2.03 21.14
N GLU A 91 9.62 3.23 21.53
CA GLU A 91 10.52 4.39 21.68
C GLU A 91 11.47 4.26 22.89
N PRO A 92 12.73 4.72 22.78
CA PRO A 92 13.36 5.36 21.62
C PRO A 92 13.76 4.34 20.54
N CYS A 93 13.38 4.62 19.29
CA CYS A 93 13.58 3.73 18.15
C CYS A 93 14.45 4.41 17.10
N SER A 94 15.50 3.72 16.62
CA SER A 94 16.43 4.25 15.63
C SER A 94 15.84 4.24 14.22
N THR A 95 16.44 4.97 13.28
CA THR A 95 16.02 4.89 11.86
C THR A 95 16.13 3.46 11.32
N GLU A 96 17.14 2.69 11.75
CA GLU A 96 17.36 1.30 11.34
C GLU A 96 16.22 0.40 11.82
N ASP A 97 15.84 0.53 13.09
CA ASP A 97 14.72 -0.22 13.67
C ASP A 97 13.40 0.04 12.93
N TYR A 98 13.16 1.29 12.50
CA TYR A 98 11.99 1.63 11.67
C TYR A 98 12.06 0.97 10.29
N THR A 99 13.21 1.01 9.62
CA THR A 99 13.35 0.39 8.30
C THR A 99 13.23 -1.13 8.36
N ASP A 100 13.85 -1.75 9.36
CA ASP A 100 13.80 -3.19 9.59
C ASP A 100 12.36 -3.62 9.92
N SER A 101 11.65 -2.85 10.74
CA SER A 101 10.25 -3.13 11.07
C SER A 101 9.33 -2.98 9.86
N ILE A 102 9.54 -1.99 8.99
CA ILE A 102 8.77 -1.85 7.75
C ILE A 102 9.02 -3.07 6.84
N GLU A 103 10.29 -3.47 6.69
CA GLU A 103 10.66 -4.62 5.86
C GLU A 103 10.13 -5.94 6.44
N ASP A 104 10.18 -6.11 7.75
CA ASP A 104 9.61 -7.26 8.47
C ASP A 104 8.10 -7.36 8.27
N VAL A 105 7.36 -6.25 8.41
CA VAL A 105 5.90 -6.24 8.20
C VAL A 105 5.59 -6.59 6.76
N ILE A 106 6.26 -6.01 5.76
CA ILE A 106 5.97 -6.28 4.34
C ILE A 106 6.32 -7.71 3.93
N THR A 107 7.38 -8.29 4.51
CA THR A 107 7.82 -9.65 4.20
C THR A 107 6.94 -10.69 4.88
N ARG A 108 6.58 -10.48 6.16
CA ARG A 108 5.79 -11.43 6.97
C ARG A 108 4.28 -11.28 6.78
N THR A 109 3.80 -10.10 6.42
CA THR A 109 2.36 -9.84 6.22
C THR A 109 2.06 -9.56 4.74
N ARG A 110 0.84 -9.87 4.30
CA ARG A 110 0.35 -9.45 2.97
C ARG A 110 -0.11 -7.98 2.95
N ILE A 111 0.13 -7.23 4.02
CA ILE A 111 -0.31 -5.84 4.18
C ILE A 111 0.44 -4.96 3.15
N GLY A 112 -0.31 -4.13 2.42
CA GLY A 112 0.23 -3.27 1.37
C GLY A 112 0.39 -3.90 -0.01
N LYS A 113 0.14 -5.22 -0.16
CA LYS A 113 0.02 -5.88 -1.48
C LYS A 113 -1.40 -5.69 -2.00
N THR A 114 -1.56 -4.83 -3.00
CA THR A 114 -2.78 -4.79 -3.81
C THR A 114 -2.90 -6.12 -4.54
N TRP A 115 -4.06 -6.78 -4.50
CA TRP A 115 -4.28 -7.91 -5.41
C TRP A 115 -4.23 -7.38 -6.85
N THR A 116 -3.07 -7.45 -7.51
CA THR A 116 -3.01 -7.31 -8.96
C THR A 116 -3.82 -8.46 -9.52
N LYS A 117 -5.02 -8.13 -10.03
CA LYS A 117 -5.71 -9.03 -10.95
C LYS A 117 -4.72 -9.30 -12.06
N ILE A 118 -4.14 -10.49 -12.09
CA ILE A 118 -3.37 -10.98 -13.23
C ILE A 118 -4.30 -10.76 -14.43
N PRO A 119 -3.89 -9.99 -15.46
CA PRO A 119 -4.63 -9.98 -16.71
C PRO A 119 -4.63 -11.42 -17.17
N MET A 120 -5.77 -12.09 -17.05
CA MET A 120 -5.94 -13.41 -17.61
C MET A 120 -5.73 -13.21 -19.10
N GLU A 121 -4.56 -13.59 -19.62
CA GLU A 121 -4.29 -13.56 -21.05
C GLU A 121 -5.44 -14.30 -21.71
N SER A 122 -6.33 -13.54 -22.36
CA SER A 122 -7.40 -14.11 -23.13
C SER A 122 -6.73 -14.77 -24.32
N LYS A 123 -6.41 -16.06 -24.20
CA LYS A 123 -6.10 -16.89 -25.35
C LYS A 123 -7.29 -16.72 -26.30
N MET A 124 -7.06 -16.03 -27.42
CA MET A 124 -8.08 -15.81 -28.44
C MET A 124 -8.43 -17.18 -29.02
N VAL A 125 -9.54 -17.76 -28.54
CA VAL A 125 -10.12 -18.95 -29.15
C VAL A 125 -10.89 -18.48 -30.41
N PRO A 126 -10.69 -19.11 -31.59
CA PRO A 126 -11.39 -18.71 -32.81
C PRO A 126 -12.90 -18.89 -32.63
N LYS A 127 -13.68 -17.88 -33.00
CA LYS A 127 -15.15 -17.93 -33.00
C LYS A 127 -15.62 -19.02 -33.99
N ILE A 128 -15.97 -20.18 -33.46
CA ILE A 128 -16.84 -21.13 -34.14
C ILE A 128 -18.26 -20.83 -33.68
N SER A 129 -19.08 -20.30 -34.59
CA SER A 129 -20.52 -20.16 -34.43
C SER A 129 -21.14 -21.53 -34.18
N LYS A 130 -21.88 -21.70 -33.07
CA LYS A 130 -22.81 -22.83 -32.86
C LYS A 130 -23.77 -22.56 -31.70
N GLU A 131 -25.05 -22.47 -32.07
CA GLU A 131 -26.27 -22.91 -31.40
C GLU A 131 -26.38 -22.86 -29.87
N ASP A 132 -27.48 -22.25 -29.42
CA ASP A 132 -28.03 -22.26 -28.05
C ASP A 132 -27.95 -23.66 -27.42
N ARG A 133 -26.95 -23.88 -26.56
CA ARG A 133 -26.94 -25.00 -25.62
C ARG A 133 -27.00 -24.44 -24.21
N ARG A 134 -28.22 -24.09 -23.79
CA ARG A 134 -28.57 -23.95 -22.38
C ARG A 134 -28.35 -25.32 -21.72
N PRO A 135 -27.50 -25.46 -20.69
CA PRO A 135 -27.42 -26.72 -19.97
C PRO A 135 -28.77 -26.98 -19.28
N GLU A 136 -29.42 -28.09 -19.62
CA GLU A 136 -30.64 -28.52 -18.93
C GLU A 136 -30.30 -28.74 -17.45
N LYS A 137 -31.02 -28.02 -16.58
CA LYS A 137 -30.89 -28.22 -15.14
C LYS A 137 -31.35 -29.65 -14.81
N PRO A 138 -30.57 -30.42 -14.02
CA PRO A 138 -31.01 -31.75 -13.62
C PRO A 138 -32.30 -31.65 -12.81
N VAL A 139 -33.33 -32.40 -13.22
CA VAL A 139 -34.61 -32.45 -12.53
C VAL A 139 -34.40 -33.18 -11.19
N LEU A 140 -34.30 -32.42 -10.10
CA LEU A 140 -34.18 -32.99 -8.76
C LEU A 140 -35.47 -33.74 -8.39
N LYS A 141 -35.32 -35.01 -8.02
CA LYS A 141 -36.40 -35.87 -7.51
C LYS A 141 -36.33 -35.92 -5.98
N CYS A 142 -37.47 -36.01 -5.33
CA CYS A 142 -37.57 -36.28 -3.91
C CYS A 142 -36.92 -37.63 -3.57
N HIS A 143 -35.85 -37.64 -2.79
CA HIS A 143 -35.16 -38.87 -2.39
C HIS A 143 -36.01 -39.82 -1.52
N LYS A 144 -37.15 -39.36 -0.98
CA LYS A 144 -38.02 -40.16 -0.11
C LYS A 144 -39.19 -40.85 -0.82
N CYS A 145 -39.68 -40.28 -1.92
CA CYS A 145 -40.83 -40.83 -2.66
C CYS A 145 -40.66 -40.82 -4.19
N GLY A 146 -39.50 -40.39 -4.69
CA GLY A 146 -39.17 -40.36 -6.12
C GLY A 146 -39.88 -39.29 -6.95
N SER A 147 -40.82 -38.52 -6.39
CA SER A 147 -41.59 -37.52 -7.16
C SER A 147 -40.75 -36.27 -7.48
N THR A 148 -41.00 -35.66 -8.64
CA THR A 148 -40.40 -34.38 -9.07
C THR A 148 -41.18 -33.15 -8.59
N SER A 149 -42.35 -33.36 -7.97
CA SER A 149 -43.27 -32.27 -7.58
C SER A 149 -42.83 -31.56 -6.29
N HIS A 150 -41.95 -32.16 -5.51
CA HIS A 150 -41.50 -31.61 -4.23
C HIS A 150 -40.10 -32.15 -3.89
N LEU A 151 -39.43 -31.50 -2.92
CA LEU A 151 -38.17 -31.96 -2.37
C LEU A 151 -38.40 -32.66 -1.03
N ALA A 152 -37.47 -33.53 -0.60
CA ALA A 152 -37.65 -34.37 0.60
C ALA A 152 -37.94 -33.56 1.88
N ASN A 153 -37.50 -32.30 1.94
CA ASN A 153 -37.69 -31.40 3.07
C ASN A 153 -39.13 -30.84 3.19
N THR A 154 -39.96 -30.96 2.16
CA THR A 154 -41.34 -30.47 2.15
C THR A 154 -42.37 -31.58 2.23
N ILE A 155 -41.96 -32.81 2.56
CA ILE A 155 -42.91 -33.90 2.81
C ILE A 155 -43.63 -33.60 4.12
N THR A 156 -44.87 -33.12 4.01
CA THR A 156 -45.79 -33.09 5.14
C THR A 156 -46.18 -34.54 5.45
N LYS A 157 -45.81 -35.02 6.65
CA LYS A 157 -46.17 -36.36 7.12
C LYS A 157 -47.70 -36.47 7.16
N LYS A 158 -48.32 -37.03 6.13
CA LYS A 158 -49.69 -37.53 6.24
C LYS A 158 -49.63 -38.92 6.85
N THR A 159 -49.74 -38.95 8.18
CA THR A 159 -50.08 -40.15 8.94
C THR A 159 -51.36 -40.72 8.35
N LYS A 160 -51.29 -41.87 7.67
CA LYS A 160 -52.46 -42.73 7.46
C LYS A 160 -52.37 -43.84 8.49
N ILE A 161 -53.16 -43.66 9.54
CA ILE A 161 -53.57 -44.73 10.45
C ILE A 161 -54.53 -45.60 9.64
N ASN A 162 -54.25 -46.90 9.59
CA ASN A 162 -55.22 -47.95 9.36
C ASN A 162 -55.00 -48.97 10.48
#